data_AF-A0A8C9VPQ6-F1
#
_entry.id   AF-A0A8C9VPQ6-F1
#
_cell.length_a   1.000
_cell.length_b   1.000
_cell.length_c   1.000
_cell.angle_alpha   90.00
_cell.angle_beta   90.00
_cell.angle_gamma   90.00
#
_symmetry.space_group_name_H-M   'P 1'
#
loop_
_entity.id
_entity.type
_entity.pdbx_description
1 polymer ?
#
loop_
_entity_poly.entity_id
_entity_poly.type
_entity_poly.pdbx_seq_one_letter_code
_entity_poly.pdbx_strand_id
1 'polypeptide(L)'
;MAMLTEVLSRRCVVMRLVDFSYERYQKALRQSAGAVVIILPQNMSTMPQDIVQQFMEMEPELLATETIVPVYFALEDDELLSIYEQTLISSSSQGSASAAEVLLHTATANGFQMVTSGAQSKAVSDWAITSLEGRLAGVGGEDLPTIVLVAHYDSFGVAPWLSYGADSNGSGVSVLLELARLFSRLYTYKRTHAGYNLLFFVSGGGKFNYQGTKRWLEENLDHTESSLLQDNVAFVLCLDTLGNGNSLHLHVSKPPKEGSPQHVLLKELEMVISSQYPDVTFSMVHKKINLADDTLAWEHERFGIRRLPAFTLSHLDSHRNAVRSSIMDMRPHVDLRKLSRNTKIIAEALARVIYNLTEKVMFRETSQVQEEQLSSVVDWLTTQPRAAQLVDKDSIVVTTLEYHLSRYLKDVKKHYVKADKRDPEFVFYDQLKQTMNAYKVKPAVFDLLLAVCIAAYLGVIYLAIQVNSLW
;
A
#
# COMPACT_ATOMS: atom_id res chain seq x y z
N MET A 1 8.84 39.58 -24.96
CA MET A 1 8.79 39.81 -23.50
C MET A 1 7.35 40.10 -23.12
N ALA A 2 6.57 39.06 -22.85
CA ALA A 2 5.24 39.11 -22.21
C ALA A 2 4.84 37.66 -21.86
N MET A 3 5.47 37.11 -20.81
CA MET A 3 4.91 35.99 -20.07
C MET A 3 3.63 36.49 -19.41
N LEU A 4 2.47 36.25 -20.00
CA LEU A 4 1.24 36.15 -19.24
C LEU A 4 1.27 34.77 -18.58
N THR A 5 1.93 34.68 -17.43
CA THR A 5 1.71 33.60 -16.48
C THR A 5 0.24 33.64 -16.10
N GLU A 6 -0.59 32.81 -16.74
CA GLU A 6 -1.95 32.57 -16.22
C GLU A 6 -1.78 32.01 -14.80
N VAL A 7 -2.13 32.85 -13.83
CA VAL A 7 -2.16 32.45 -12.42
C VAL A 7 -3.36 31.52 -12.27
N LEU A 8 -3.14 30.26 -11.91
CA LEU A 8 -4.21 29.27 -11.68
C LEU A 8 -4.89 29.44 -10.31
N SER A 9 -4.72 30.61 -9.68
CA SER A 9 -5.34 30.94 -8.41
C SER A 9 -6.86 30.80 -8.53
N ARG A 10 -7.44 30.03 -7.60
CA ARG A 10 -8.87 29.64 -7.56
C ARG A 10 -9.35 28.73 -8.70
N ARG A 11 -8.47 28.23 -9.56
CA ARG A 11 -8.79 27.18 -10.55
C ARG A 11 -8.42 25.80 -10.01
N CYS A 12 -9.30 24.82 -10.22
CA CYS A 12 -9.02 23.42 -9.93
C CYS A 12 -8.39 22.79 -11.19
N VAL A 13 -7.23 22.16 -11.05
CA VAL A 13 -6.57 21.45 -12.15
C VAL A 13 -6.96 19.99 -12.09
N VAL A 14 -7.63 19.51 -13.12
CA VAL A 14 -8.03 18.10 -13.24
C VAL A 14 -7.06 17.41 -14.19
N MET A 15 -6.46 16.31 -13.74
CA MET A 15 -5.51 15.52 -14.52
C MET A 15 -5.95 14.07 -14.51
N ARG A 16 -6.11 13.47 -15.69
CA ARG A 16 -6.20 12.02 -15.80
C ARG A 16 -4.84 11.38 -15.60
N LEU A 17 -4.83 10.15 -15.09
CA LEU A 17 -3.60 9.36 -14.92
C LEU A 17 -2.82 9.21 -16.24
N VAL A 18 -3.49 9.05 -17.37
CA VAL A 18 -2.86 8.95 -18.71
C VAL A 18 -2.12 10.23 -19.11
N ASP A 19 -2.62 11.39 -18.67
CA ASP A 19 -2.06 12.71 -18.98
C ASP A 19 -1.10 13.20 -17.88
N PHE A 20 -0.92 12.39 -16.84
CA PHE A 20 -0.14 12.72 -15.66
C PHE A 20 1.35 12.72 -16.01
N SER A 21 2.03 13.79 -15.62
CA SER A 21 3.48 13.87 -15.63
C SER A 21 3.92 14.74 -14.46
N TYR A 22 5.04 14.38 -13.85
CA TYR A 22 5.56 15.09 -12.70
C TYR A 22 5.85 16.58 -13.02
N GLU A 23 6.29 16.89 -14.24
CA GLU A 23 6.50 18.27 -14.69
C GLU A 23 5.20 19.09 -14.74
N ARG A 24 4.10 18.50 -15.25
CA ARG A 24 2.79 19.17 -15.27
C ARG A 24 2.27 19.38 -13.86
N TYR A 25 2.45 18.38 -12.99
CA TYR A 25 2.10 18.48 -11.58
C TYR A 25 2.87 19.61 -10.89
N GLN A 26 4.20 19.64 -11.02
CA GLN A 26 5.03 20.71 -10.49
C GLN A 26 4.64 22.08 -11.06
N LYS A 27 4.29 22.17 -12.35
CA LYS A 27 3.82 23.40 -12.96
C LYS A 27 2.51 23.88 -12.34
N ALA A 28 1.56 22.98 -12.10
CA ALA A 28 0.29 23.31 -11.45
C ALA A 28 0.52 23.84 -10.02
N LEU A 29 1.46 23.25 -9.27
CA LEU A 29 1.86 23.73 -7.95
C LEU A 29 2.52 25.11 -8.00
N ARG A 30 3.48 25.33 -8.92
CA ARG A 30 4.17 26.63 -9.09
C ARG A 30 3.22 27.75 -9.51
N GLN A 31 2.16 27.42 -10.23
CA GLN A 31 1.12 28.37 -10.65
C GLN A 31 0.06 28.63 -9.57
N SER A 32 0.24 28.08 -8.36
CA SER A 32 -0.66 28.23 -7.22
C SER A 32 -2.11 27.86 -7.56
N ALA A 33 -2.29 26.69 -8.19
CA ALA A 33 -3.61 26.10 -8.40
C ALA A 33 -4.39 26.03 -7.08
N GLY A 34 -5.71 26.23 -7.14
CA GLY A 34 -6.57 26.15 -5.96
C GLY A 34 -6.69 24.72 -5.40
N ALA A 35 -6.65 23.73 -6.28
CA ALA A 35 -6.61 22.30 -5.95
C ALA A 35 -6.12 21.52 -7.19
N VAL A 36 -5.61 20.31 -6.97
CA VAL A 36 -5.30 19.34 -8.03
C VAL A 36 -6.13 18.08 -7.82
N VAL A 37 -6.85 17.63 -8.83
CA VAL A 37 -7.61 16.37 -8.82
C VAL A 37 -6.97 15.41 -9.81
N ILE A 38 -6.44 14.30 -9.30
CA ILE A 38 -5.89 13.21 -10.11
C ILE A 38 -6.96 12.15 -10.24
N ILE A 39 -7.41 11.92 -11.49
CA ILE A 39 -8.41 10.93 -11.85
C ILE A 39 -7.71 9.61 -12.13
N LEU A 40 -8.09 8.58 -11.36
CA LEU A 40 -7.60 7.21 -11.44
C LEU A 40 -8.64 6.30 -12.08
N PRO A 41 -8.26 5.38 -12.98
CA PRO A 41 -9.20 4.48 -13.61
C PRO A 41 -9.81 3.51 -12.61
N GLN A 42 -11.10 3.17 -12.79
CA GLN A 42 -11.76 2.17 -11.94
C GLN A 42 -11.11 0.78 -12.09
N ASN A 43 -10.82 0.41 -13.34
CA ASN A 43 -10.16 -0.85 -13.66
C ASN A 43 -8.71 -0.62 -14.02
N MET A 44 -7.80 -0.85 -13.08
CA MET A 44 -6.36 -0.68 -13.34
C MET A 44 -5.84 -1.63 -14.44
N SER A 45 -6.52 -2.76 -14.67
CA SER A 45 -6.16 -3.74 -15.69
C SER A 45 -6.28 -3.23 -17.14
N THR A 46 -7.03 -2.14 -17.37
CA THR A 46 -7.17 -1.56 -18.72
C THR A 46 -6.04 -0.59 -19.05
N MET A 47 -5.21 -0.22 -18.07
CA MET A 47 -4.11 0.70 -18.28
C MET A 47 -2.87 -0.01 -18.85
N PRO A 48 -2.15 0.64 -19.78
CA PRO A 48 -0.82 0.18 -20.18
C PRO A 48 0.11 0.06 -18.97
N GLN A 49 0.84 -1.05 -18.87
CA GLN A 49 1.76 -1.32 -17.77
C GLN A 49 2.84 -0.23 -17.65
N ASP A 50 3.26 0.36 -18.77
CA ASP A 50 4.25 1.44 -18.80
C ASP A 50 3.79 2.67 -18.01
N ILE A 51 2.51 3.06 -18.13
CA ILE A 51 1.95 4.21 -17.41
C ILE A 51 1.85 3.90 -15.92
N VAL A 52 1.45 2.68 -15.58
CA VAL A 52 1.36 2.23 -14.19
C VAL A 52 2.74 2.26 -13.53
N GLN A 53 3.75 1.72 -14.20
CA GLN A 53 5.12 1.71 -13.69
C GLN A 53 5.69 3.12 -13.56
N GLN A 54 5.49 3.99 -14.55
CA GLN A 54 5.89 5.39 -14.47
C GLN A 54 5.25 6.09 -13.28
N PHE A 55 3.95 5.88 -13.05
CA PHE A 55 3.27 6.47 -11.90
C PHE A 55 3.82 5.93 -10.57
N MET A 56 4.05 4.62 -10.47
CA MET A 56 4.67 4.02 -9.29
C MET A 56 6.02 4.69 -8.99
N GLU A 57 6.88 4.90 -9.99
CA GLU A 57 8.19 5.54 -9.82
C GLU A 57 8.08 7.01 -9.36
N MET A 58 7.03 7.73 -9.77
CA MET A 58 6.78 9.13 -9.36
C MET A 58 6.10 9.25 -7.98
N GLU A 59 5.44 8.21 -7.50
CA GLU A 59 4.64 8.25 -6.26
C GLU A 59 5.46 8.58 -4.99
N PRO A 60 6.67 8.05 -4.79
CA PRO A 60 7.55 8.46 -3.70
C PRO A 60 7.92 9.95 -3.75
N GLU A 61 8.12 10.50 -4.96
CA GLU A 61 8.43 11.93 -5.14
C GLU A 61 7.22 12.80 -4.81
N LEU A 62 6.01 12.36 -5.15
CA LEU A 62 4.77 13.03 -4.75
C LEU A 62 4.63 13.10 -3.23
N LEU A 63 4.92 12.01 -2.54
CA LEU A 63 4.88 11.94 -1.07
C LEU A 63 5.97 12.79 -0.40
N ALA A 64 7.15 12.91 -1.01
CA ALA A 64 8.25 13.73 -0.48
C ALA A 64 8.05 15.23 -0.72
N THR A 65 7.17 15.63 -1.64
CA THR A 65 6.96 17.03 -2.00
C THR A 65 6.02 17.69 -0.98
N GLU A 66 6.52 18.67 -0.24
CA GLU A 66 5.68 19.50 0.64
C GLU A 66 4.84 20.49 -0.18
N THR A 67 3.51 20.42 -0.05
CA THR A 67 2.59 21.26 -0.82
C THR A 67 1.48 21.85 0.04
N ILE A 68 1.18 23.13 -0.16
CA ILE A 68 0.02 23.83 0.46
C ILE A 68 -1.26 23.61 -0.36
N VAL A 69 -1.12 23.27 -1.64
CA VAL A 69 -2.25 23.00 -2.54
C VAL A 69 -2.81 21.60 -2.22
N PRO A 70 -4.12 21.46 -1.98
CA PRO A 70 -4.71 20.15 -1.74
C PRO A 70 -4.72 19.32 -3.02
N VAL A 71 -4.25 18.08 -2.91
CA VAL A 71 -4.23 17.09 -3.99
C VAL A 71 -5.21 15.98 -3.66
N TYR A 72 -6.21 15.79 -4.51
CA TYR A 72 -7.23 14.77 -4.36
C TYR A 72 -7.04 13.66 -5.38
N PHE A 73 -7.23 12.42 -4.93
CA PHE A 73 -7.30 11.26 -5.80
C PHE A 73 -8.75 10.80 -5.89
N ALA A 74 -9.29 10.73 -7.11
CA ALA A 74 -10.65 10.32 -7.36
C ALA A 74 -10.65 9.15 -8.35
N LEU A 75 -11.49 8.15 -8.10
CA LEU A 75 -11.75 7.11 -9.09
C LEU A 75 -12.61 7.70 -10.21
N GLU A 76 -12.42 7.19 -11.43
CA GLU A 76 -13.21 7.57 -12.61
C GLU A 76 -14.69 7.38 -12.32
N ASP A 77 -15.47 8.40 -12.70
CA ASP A 77 -16.92 8.42 -12.65
C ASP A 77 -17.40 9.10 -13.93
N ASP A 78 -18.53 8.66 -14.48
CA ASP A 78 -19.07 9.18 -15.75
C ASP A 78 -19.33 10.68 -15.66
N GLU A 79 -19.80 11.14 -14.50
CA GLU A 79 -19.99 12.56 -14.22
C GLU A 79 -18.66 13.33 -14.19
N LEU A 80 -17.64 12.78 -13.53
CA LEU A 80 -16.31 13.40 -13.44
C LEU A 80 -15.61 13.47 -14.80
N LEU A 81 -15.75 12.44 -15.64
CA LEU A 81 -15.26 12.42 -17.01
C LEU A 81 -15.97 13.46 -17.87
N SER A 82 -17.30 13.61 -17.72
CA SER A 82 -18.06 14.65 -18.42
C SER A 82 -17.59 16.06 -18.05
N ILE A 83 -17.23 16.29 -16.79
CA ILE A 83 -16.66 17.56 -16.32
C ILE A 83 -15.28 17.76 -16.95
N TYR A 84 -14.43 16.74 -16.95
CA TYR A 84 -13.10 16.79 -17.58
C TYR A 84 -13.18 17.17 -19.06
N GLU A 85 -14.01 16.50 -19.85
CA GLU A 85 -14.21 16.80 -21.27
C GLU A 85 -14.74 18.21 -21.51
N GLN A 86 -15.72 18.66 -20.71
CA GLN A 86 -16.23 20.02 -20.80
C GLN A 86 -15.16 21.08 -20.48
N THR A 87 -14.28 20.81 -19.52
CA THR A 87 -13.17 21.72 -19.20
C THR A 87 -12.10 21.76 -20.30
N LEU A 88 -11.84 20.64 -20.98
CA LEU A 88 -10.92 20.58 -22.12
C LEU A 88 -11.44 21.37 -23.33
N ILE A 89 -12.73 21.20 -23.67
CA ILE A 89 -13.38 21.95 -24.77
C ILE A 89 -13.37 23.46 -24.47
N SER A 90 -13.62 23.83 -23.21
CA SER A 90 -13.61 25.23 -22.76
C SER A 90 -12.21 25.85 -22.79
N SER A 91 -11.16 25.06 -22.58
CA SER A 91 -9.77 25.53 -22.57
C SER A 91 -9.18 25.65 -23.98
N SER A 92 -9.49 24.70 -24.86
CA SER A 92 -8.98 24.67 -26.24
C SER A 92 -9.58 25.75 -27.15
N SER A 93 -10.81 26.20 -26.87
CA SER A 93 -11.51 27.24 -27.64
C SER A 93 -10.99 28.67 -27.39
N GLN A 94 -10.12 28.90 -26.40
CA GLN A 94 -9.58 30.24 -26.09
C GLN A 94 -8.36 30.64 -26.94
N GLY A 95 -7.74 29.70 -27.67
CA GLY A 95 -6.46 29.94 -28.36
C GLY A 95 -6.53 30.69 -29.69
N SER A 96 -7.70 30.86 -30.30
CA SER A 96 -7.82 31.33 -31.70
C SER A 96 -9.01 32.25 -32.00
N ALA A 97 -9.78 32.67 -30.98
CA ALA A 97 -11.01 33.44 -31.16
C ALA A 97 -10.83 34.95 -30.90
N SER A 98 -11.68 35.78 -31.53
CA SER A 98 -11.66 37.23 -31.31
C SER A 98 -12.04 37.59 -29.86
N ALA A 99 -11.62 38.76 -29.34
CA ALA A 99 -11.90 39.15 -27.94
C ALA A 99 -13.39 39.15 -27.58
N ALA A 100 -14.28 39.48 -28.52
CA ALA A 100 -15.73 39.43 -28.32
C ALA A 100 -16.26 37.99 -28.27
N GLU A 101 -15.70 37.11 -29.10
CA GLU A 101 -16.04 35.69 -29.15
C GLU A 101 -15.52 34.97 -27.89
N VAL A 102 -14.32 35.28 -27.43
CA VAL A 102 -13.79 34.80 -26.14
C VAL A 102 -14.69 35.25 -24.98
N LEU A 103 -15.18 36.50 -24.97
CA LEU A 103 -16.12 36.98 -23.94
C LEU A 103 -17.49 36.27 -24.03
N LEU A 104 -18.01 36.03 -25.23
CA LEU A 104 -19.28 35.33 -25.43
C LEU A 104 -19.16 33.85 -25.01
N HIS A 105 -18.08 33.17 -25.39
CA HIS A 105 -17.80 31.81 -24.96
C HIS A 105 -17.55 31.74 -23.45
N THR A 106 -16.87 32.71 -22.86
CA THR A 106 -16.67 32.77 -21.40
C THR A 106 -17.99 33.05 -20.67
N ALA A 107 -18.88 33.88 -21.19
CA ALA A 107 -20.18 34.17 -20.58
C ALA A 107 -21.15 32.98 -20.68
N THR A 108 -21.05 32.18 -21.73
CA THR A 108 -21.94 31.03 -21.97
C THR A 108 -21.36 29.72 -21.44
N ALA A 109 -20.04 29.65 -21.23
CA ALA A 109 -19.34 28.50 -20.68
C ALA A 109 -19.91 28.12 -19.31
N ASN A 110 -19.90 26.82 -19.04
CA ASN A 110 -20.29 26.29 -17.76
C ASN A 110 -19.07 26.30 -16.84
N GLY A 111 -19.12 27.12 -15.78
CA GLY A 111 -18.15 27.04 -14.71
C GLY A 111 -18.49 25.88 -13.79
N PHE A 112 -17.48 25.22 -13.25
CA PHE A 112 -17.65 24.22 -12.19
C PHE A 112 -16.99 24.72 -10.92
N GLN A 113 -17.76 24.73 -9.83
CA GLN A 113 -17.26 25.01 -8.50
C GLN A 113 -17.21 23.70 -7.71
N MET A 114 -15.99 23.25 -7.43
CA MET A 114 -15.75 22.07 -6.59
C MET A 114 -15.72 22.48 -5.12
N VAL A 115 -16.54 21.82 -4.30
CA VAL A 115 -16.60 22.05 -2.85
C VAL A 115 -16.48 20.73 -2.12
N THR A 116 -15.51 20.62 -1.23
CA THR A 116 -15.37 19.48 -0.33
C THR A 116 -16.16 19.74 0.94
N SER A 117 -17.04 18.80 1.32
CA SER A 117 -17.87 18.90 2.52
C SER A 117 -17.19 18.41 3.81
N GLY A 118 -15.92 18.03 3.75
CA GLY A 118 -15.14 17.51 4.88
C GLY A 118 -14.61 18.60 5.81
N ALA A 119 -14.49 18.27 7.10
CA ALA A 119 -13.76 19.10 8.05
C ALA A 119 -12.25 19.08 7.73
N GLN A 120 -11.51 20.06 8.23
CA GLN A 120 -10.04 20.01 8.16
C GLN A 120 -9.52 18.81 8.94
N SER A 121 -8.50 18.15 8.36
CA SER A 121 -7.85 17.00 8.96
C SER A 121 -7.16 17.37 10.29
N LYS A 122 -7.25 16.47 11.27
CA LYS A 122 -6.72 16.61 12.62
C LYS A 122 -5.87 15.39 12.96
N ALA A 123 -4.85 15.63 13.79
CA ALA A 123 -4.02 14.58 14.34
C ALA A 123 -4.82 13.70 15.32
N VAL A 124 -4.65 12.38 15.19
CA VAL A 124 -5.22 11.36 16.06
C VAL A 124 -4.14 10.86 17.01
N SER A 125 -4.31 11.10 18.31
CA SER A 125 -3.28 10.83 19.33
C SER A 125 -3.35 9.45 19.99
N ASP A 126 -4.43 8.70 19.81
CA ASP A 126 -4.68 7.44 20.55
C ASP A 126 -4.93 6.23 19.63
N TRP A 127 -4.42 6.27 18.39
CA TRP A 127 -4.56 5.16 17.45
C TRP A 127 -3.67 3.97 17.83
N ALA A 128 -4.26 2.78 17.89
CA ALA A 128 -3.55 1.56 18.26
C ALA A 128 -3.30 0.66 17.04
N ILE A 129 -2.03 0.36 16.78
CA ILE A 129 -1.61 -0.62 15.79
C ILE A 129 -1.65 -2.00 16.45
N THR A 130 -2.35 -2.96 15.82
CA THR A 130 -2.50 -4.32 16.38
C THR A 130 -1.63 -5.31 15.62
N SER A 131 -0.89 -6.15 16.35
CA SER A 131 -0.13 -7.28 15.80
C SER A 131 -0.64 -8.59 16.41
N LEU A 132 -0.49 -9.70 15.68
CA LEU A 132 -0.97 -11.01 16.08
C LEU A 132 0.18 -12.00 16.19
N GLU A 133 0.19 -12.79 17.25
CA GLU A 133 1.15 -13.87 17.48
C GLU A 133 0.40 -15.19 17.60
N GLY A 134 0.90 -16.28 17.02
CA GLY A 134 0.40 -17.64 17.26
C GLY A 134 1.52 -18.68 17.23
N ARG A 135 1.37 -19.78 17.97
CA ARG A 135 2.45 -20.75 18.20
C ARG A 135 2.07 -22.19 17.83
N LEU A 136 3.07 -22.94 17.37
CA LEU A 136 3.10 -24.40 17.31
C LEU A 136 4.29 -24.91 18.13
N ALA A 137 4.02 -25.65 19.20
CA ALA A 137 5.05 -26.21 20.07
C ALA A 137 5.59 -27.54 19.50
N GLY A 138 6.91 -27.73 19.55
CA GLY A 138 7.63 -28.96 19.21
C GLY A 138 7.60 -30.00 20.33
N VAL A 139 8.18 -31.19 20.09
CA VAL A 139 8.06 -32.36 21.01
C VAL A 139 8.64 -32.07 22.40
N GLY A 140 9.67 -31.23 22.46
CA GLY A 140 10.42 -30.86 23.66
C GLY A 140 9.91 -29.60 24.37
N GLY A 141 8.73 -29.09 24.02
CA GLY A 141 8.16 -27.90 24.68
C GLY A 141 8.99 -26.63 24.45
N GLU A 142 9.17 -25.84 25.51
CA GLU A 142 9.72 -24.48 25.43
C GLU A 142 11.25 -24.41 25.28
N ASP A 143 11.94 -25.49 25.62
CA ASP A 143 13.41 -25.58 25.57
C ASP A 143 13.96 -25.79 24.14
N LEU A 144 13.08 -26.06 23.18
CA LEU A 144 13.46 -26.25 21.78
C LEU A 144 13.72 -24.92 21.06
N PRO A 145 14.64 -24.92 20.08
CA PRO A 145 14.86 -23.77 19.22
C PRO A 145 13.58 -23.35 18.50
N THR A 146 13.30 -22.05 18.49
CA THR A 146 12.12 -21.43 17.88
C THR A 146 12.50 -20.77 16.56
N ILE A 147 11.74 -21.08 15.51
CA ILE A 147 11.79 -20.38 14.22
C ILE A 147 10.60 -19.43 14.17
N VAL A 148 10.87 -18.16 13.90
CA VAL A 148 9.85 -17.11 13.84
C VAL A 148 9.57 -16.79 12.37
N LEU A 149 8.32 -16.96 11.93
CA LEU A 149 7.83 -16.58 10.61
C LEU A 149 7.06 -15.27 10.74
N VAL A 150 7.51 -14.23 10.05
CA VAL A 150 6.96 -12.88 10.18
C VAL A 150 6.43 -12.38 8.85
N ALA A 151 5.27 -11.74 8.84
CA ALA A 151 4.82 -10.92 7.73
C ALA A 151 4.02 -9.73 8.24
N HIS A 152 4.29 -8.53 7.72
CA HIS A 152 3.43 -7.38 8.01
C HIS A 152 2.21 -7.36 7.08
N TYR A 153 1.05 -6.95 7.59
CA TYR A 153 -0.18 -6.88 6.79
C TYR A 153 -0.51 -5.48 6.28
N ASP A 154 0.25 -4.45 6.66
CA ASP A 154 -0.06 -3.09 6.23
C ASP A 154 0.35 -2.83 4.78
N SER A 155 -0.41 -1.98 4.13
CA SER A 155 -0.10 -1.36 2.85
C SER A 155 0.21 0.12 3.04
N PHE A 156 0.82 0.73 2.02
CA PHE A 156 1.13 2.15 2.01
C PHE A 156 1.14 2.68 0.57
N GLY A 157 0.75 3.93 0.40
CA GLY A 157 0.73 4.65 -0.87
C GLY A 157 0.40 6.11 -0.64
N VAL A 158 0.41 6.91 -1.71
CA VAL A 158 0.15 8.35 -1.65
C VAL A 158 -1.22 8.70 -1.07
N ALA A 159 -2.21 7.84 -1.31
CA ALA A 159 -3.55 7.96 -0.77
C ALA A 159 -3.88 6.72 0.09
N PRO A 160 -3.88 6.84 1.43
CA PRO A 160 -4.14 5.71 2.32
C PRO A 160 -5.47 4.99 2.08
N TRP A 161 -6.51 5.72 1.67
CA TRP A 161 -7.83 5.15 1.35
C TRP A 161 -7.81 4.24 0.11
N LEU A 162 -6.79 4.37 -0.74
CA LEU A 162 -6.63 3.61 -1.98
C LEU A 162 -5.49 2.59 -1.91
N SER A 163 -4.80 2.47 -0.76
CA SER A 163 -3.71 1.49 -0.62
C SER A 163 -4.24 0.11 -0.25
N TYR A 164 -4.45 -0.75 -1.23
CA TYR A 164 -4.86 -2.15 -1.02
C TYR A 164 -3.67 -3.07 -0.73
N GLY A 165 -2.57 -2.88 -1.47
CA GLY A 165 -1.29 -3.57 -1.25
C GLY A 165 -1.36 -5.07 -1.56
N ALA A 166 -1.86 -5.44 -2.74
CA ALA A 166 -2.08 -6.84 -3.08
C ALA A 166 -0.80 -7.68 -2.96
N ASP A 167 0.28 -7.26 -3.61
CA ASP A 167 1.56 -7.93 -3.49
C ASP A 167 2.33 -7.45 -2.24
N SER A 168 2.34 -6.15 -1.96
CA SER A 168 3.03 -5.51 -0.85
C SER A 168 2.06 -5.08 0.27
N ASN A 169 1.84 -5.87 1.33
CA ASN A 169 2.36 -7.21 1.57
C ASN A 169 1.22 -8.25 1.73
N GLY A 170 0.17 -8.13 0.91
CA GLY A 170 -0.93 -9.09 0.91
C GLY A 170 -0.47 -10.50 0.54
N SER A 171 0.46 -10.61 -0.40
CA SER A 171 1.04 -11.89 -0.80
C SER A 171 1.85 -12.52 0.33
N GLY A 172 2.71 -11.79 1.04
CA GLY A 172 3.48 -12.32 2.17
C GLY A 172 2.60 -12.86 3.30
N VAL A 173 1.52 -12.14 3.64
CA VAL A 173 0.53 -12.63 4.62
C VAL A 173 -0.16 -13.89 4.13
N SER A 174 -0.53 -13.98 2.85
CA SER A 174 -1.15 -15.18 2.28
C SER A 174 -0.22 -16.40 2.36
N VAL A 175 1.08 -16.22 2.10
CA VAL A 175 2.09 -17.28 2.26
C VAL A 175 2.18 -17.69 3.73
N LEU A 176 2.24 -16.74 4.67
CA LEU A 176 2.34 -17.02 6.10
C LEU A 176 1.15 -17.86 6.60
N LEU A 177 -0.08 -17.49 6.22
CA LEU A 177 -1.30 -18.22 6.59
C LEU A 177 -1.33 -19.64 6.00
N GLU A 178 -0.84 -19.82 4.78
CA GLU A 178 -0.75 -21.13 4.14
C GLU A 178 0.33 -22.01 4.80
N LEU A 179 1.48 -21.43 5.17
CA LEU A 179 2.49 -22.12 5.96
C LEU A 179 1.93 -22.55 7.33
N ALA A 180 1.15 -21.68 8.00
CA ALA A 180 0.49 -22.02 9.27
C ALA A 180 -0.43 -23.24 9.11
N ARG A 181 -1.23 -23.30 8.05
CA ARG A 181 -2.09 -24.45 7.72
C ARG A 181 -1.27 -25.73 7.50
N LEU A 182 -0.22 -25.65 6.70
CA LEU A 182 0.63 -26.80 6.36
C LEU A 182 1.35 -27.36 7.59
N PHE A 183 2.01 -26.51 8.38
CA PHE A 183 2.73 -26.93 9.57
C PHE A 183 1.80 -27.35 10.71
N SER A 184 0.62 -26.74 10.86
CA SER A 184 -0.39 -27.18 11.83
C SER A 184 -0.74 -28.66 11.67
N ARG A 185 -0.93 -29.12 10.42
CA ARG A 185 -1.20 -30.53 10.13
C ARG A 185 -0.01 -31.42 10.49
N LEU A 186 1.22 -31.02 10.15
CA LEU A 186 2.42 -31.79 10.47
C LEU A 186 2.66 -31.91 11.98
N TYR A 187 2.47 -30.83 12.73
CA TYR A 187 2.66 -30.79 14.18
C TYR A 187 1.54 -31.52 14.95
N THR A 188 0.40 -31.77 14.32
CA THR A 188 -0.70 -32.54 14.93
C THR A 188 -0.38 -34.04 15.03
N TYR A 189 0.36 -34.60 14.06
CA TYR A 189 0.68 -36.02 14.06
C TYR A 189 1.93 -36.33 14.88
N LYS A 190 1.81 -37.25 15.84
CA LYS A 190 2.93 -37.68 16.72
C LYS A 190 4.18 -38.15 15.96
N ARG A 191 4.01 -38.76 14.77
CA ARG A 191 5.12 -39.29 13.96
C ARG A 191 5.91 -38.19 13.22
N THR A 192 5.25 -37.09 12.91
CA THR A 192 5.85 -35.94 12.21
C THR A 192 5.98 -34.74 13.13
N HIS A 193 5.95 -34.95 14.45
CA HIS A 193 6.09 -33.86 15.39
C HIS A 193 7.55 -33.38 15.41
N ALA A 194 7.76 -32.11 15.15
CA ALA A 194 9.10 -31.57 14.93
C ALA A 194 9.89 -31.33 16.23
N GLY A 195 11.21 -31.23 16.07
CA GLY A 195 12.16 -30.79 17.10
C GLY A 195 12.39 -29.28 17.16
N TYR A 196 11.52 -28.47 16.55
CA TYR A 196 11.55 -27.01 16.59
C TYR A 196 10.19 -26.48 17.06
N ASN A 197 10.21 -25.29 17.65
CA ASN A 197 9.01 -24.48 17.86
C ASN A 197 8.81 -23.57 16.64
N LEU A 198 7.56 -23.40 16.18
CA LEU A 198 7.23 -22.39 15.18
C LEU A 198 6.38 -21.30 15.80
N LEU A 199 6.80 -20.06 15.59
CA LEU A 199 6.05 -18.88 15.96
C LEU A 199 5.66 -18.14 14.68
N PHE A 200 4.39 -17.82 14.54
CA PHE A 200 3.85 -17.04 13.45
C PHE A 200 3.49 -15.67 13.98
N PHE A 201 4.10 -14.63 13.43
CA PHE A 201 3.87 -13.24 13.83
C PHE A 201 3.40 -12.42 12.65
N VAL A 202 2.19 -11.86 12.76
CA VAL A 202 1.59 -10.98 11.76
C VAL A 202 1.63 -9.57 12.30
N SER A 203 2.60 -8.78 11.82
CA SER A 203 2.90 -7.46 12.36
C SER A 203 2.02 -6.37 11.75
N GLY A 204 1.59 -5.44 12.60
CA GLY A 204 0.98 -4.17 12.17
C GLY A 204 2.00 -3.02 12.16
N GLY A 205 1.71 -1.96 11.43
CA GLY A 205 2.62 -0.83 11.27
C GLY A 205 3.94 -1.16 10.56
N GLY A 206 3.96 -2.17 9.69
CA GLY A 206 5.14 -2.58 8.91
C GLY A 206 5.71 -1.43 8.07
N LYS A 207 4.84 -0.70 7.37
CA LYS A 207 5.21 0.46 6.56
C LYS A 207 5.55 1.71 7.37
N PHE A 208 5.17 1.75 8.64
CA PHE A 208 5.53 2.81 9.57
C PHE A 208 6.77 2.42 10.37
N ASN A 209 7.84 2.00 9.71
CA ASN A 209 9.10 1.59 10.36
C ASN A 209 8.95 0.36 11.28
N TYR A 210 8.07 -0.58 10.95
CA TYR A 210 7.88 -1.86 11.69
C TYR A 210 7.57 -1.70 13.18
N GLN A 211 6.65 -0.80 13.52
CA GLN A 211 6.34 -0.48 14.92
C GLN A 211 5.74 -1.67 15.68
N GLY A 212 4.88 -2.48 15.04
CA GLY A 212 4.36 -3.71 15.62
C GLY A 212 5.48 -4.66 16.05
N THR A 213 6.45 -4.85 15.17
CA THR A 213 7.62 -5.71 15.40
C THR A 213 8.54 -5.16 16.47
N LYS A 214 8.78 -3.84 16.49
CA LYS A 214 9.55 -3.18 17.55
C LYS A 214 8.91 -3.42 18.92
N ARG A 215 7.60 -3.19 19.05
CA ARG A 215 6.89 -3.37 20.31
C ARG A 215 6.89 -4.83 20.76
N TRP A 216 6.64 -5.75 19.83
CA TRP A 216 6.68 -7.18 20.12
C TRP A 216 8.07 -7.63 20.61
N LEU A 217 9.15 -7.09 20.03
CA LEU A 217 10.52 -7.32 20.50
C LEU A 217 10.76 -6.75 21.90
N GLU A 218 10.28 -5.54 22.20
CA GLU A 218 10.38 -4.97 23.55
C GLU A 218 9.64 -5.83 24.59
N GLU A 219 8.41 -6.25 24.28
CA GLU A 219 7.62 -7.06 25.21
C GLU A 219 8.25 -8.44 25.46
N ASN A 220 8.80 -9.07 24.42
CA ASN A 220 9.34 -10.42 24.52
C ASN A 220 10.80 -10.47 24.96
N LEU A 221 11.60 -9.44 24.72
CA LEU A 221 13.01 -9.40 25.13
C LEU A 221 13.25 -8.58 26.40
N ASP A 222 12.47 -7.56 26.72
CA ASP A 222 12.78 -6.71 27.88
C ASP A 222 12.11 -7.20 29.17
N HIS A 223 11.09 -8.07 29.09
CA HIS A 223 10.46 -8.69 30.25
C HIS A 223 11.10 -10.05 30.60
N THR A 224 11.87 -10.06 31.69
CA THR A 224 12.68 -11.21 32.16
C THR A 224 11.88 -12.45 32.57
N GLU A 225 10.57 -12.35 32.78
CA GLU A 225 9.73 -13.48 33.21
C GLU A 225 9.01 -14.21 32.06
N SER A 226 9.12 -13.73 30.81
CA SER A 226 8.40 -14.29 29.65
C SER A 226 9.26 -14.58 28.43
N SER A 227 10.58 -14.40 28.52
CA SER A 227 11.45 -14.39 27.34
C SER A 227 11.84 -15.79 26.84
N LEU A 228 10.91 -16.44 26.16
CA LEU A 228 11.18 -17.63 25.34
C LEU A 228 12.12 -17.32 24.15
N LEU A 229 12.32 -16.03 23.85
CA LEU A 229 12.96 -15.57 22.62
C LEU A 229 14.39 -15.08 22.81
N GLN A 230 14.86 -14.80 24.03
CA GLN A 230 16.21 -14.30 24.26
C GLN A 230 17.31 -15.30 23.87
N ASP A 231 17.15 -16.58 24.23
CA ASP A 231 18.22 -17.57 24.04
C ASP A 231 17.84 -18.74 23.11
N ASN A 232 16.54 -18.94 22.82
CA ASN A 232 16.06 -20.10 22.05
C ASN A 232 15.67 -19.76 20.60
N VAL A 233 15.89 -18.56 20.07
CA VAL A 233 15.55 -18.26 18.65
C VAL A 233 16.62 -18.79 17.72
N ALA A 234 16.27 -19.75 16.87
CA ALA A 234 17.16 -20.26 15.83
C ALA A 234 17.35 -19.23 14.71
N PHE A 235 16.25 -18.72 14.16
CA PHE A 235 16.22 -17.62 13.20
C PHE A 235 14.82 -17.06 13.00
N VAL A 236 14.76 -15.87 12.41
CA VAL A 236 13.55 -15.18 11.97
C VAL A 236 13.54 -15.09 10.45
N LEU A 237 12.49 -15.59 9.83
CA LEU A 237 12.23 -15.45 8.39
C LEU A 237 11.05 -14.48 8.20
N CYS A 238 11.35 -13.31 7.64
CA CYS A 238 10.36 -12.32 7.26
C CYS A 238 9.93 -12.54 5.79
N LEU A 239 8.63 -12.58 5.53
CA LEU A 239 8.03 -12.75 4.21
C LEU A 239 7.50 -11.40 3.74
N ASP A 240 8.06 -10.86 2.65
CA ASP A 240 7.65 -9.59 2.07
C ASP A 240 7.52 -9.75 0.55
N THR A 241 6.37 -9.36 -0.02
CA THR A 241 6.14 -9.24 -1.46
C THR A 241 6.61 -10.47 -2.26
N LEU A 242 5.82 -11.54 -2.27
CA LEU A 242 6.12 -12.85 -2.87
C LEU A 242 5.14 -13.27 -3.99
N GLY A 243 4.28 -12.35 -4.43
CA GLY A 243 3.17 -12.59 -5.33
C GLY A 243 3.53 -12.56 -6.81
N ASN A 244 4.71 -12.06 -7.18
CA ASN A 244 5.16 -12.02 -8.57
C ASN A 244 6.68 -12.26 -8.68
N GLY A 245 7.22 -12.18 -9.90
CA GLY A 245 8.64 -12.35 -10.20
C GLY A 245 9.07 -13.82 -10.40
N ASN A 246 10.12 -14.00 -11.21
CA ASN A 246 10.85 -15.27 -11.30
C ASN A 246 12.17 -15.21 -10.53
N SER A 247 12.42 -14.11 -9.82
CA SER A 247 13.57 -13.93 -8.95
C SER A 247 13.14 -13.98 -7.49
N LEU A 248 13.93 -14.63 -6.65
CA LEU A 248 13.78 -14.62 -5.20
C LEU A 248 15.08 -14.15 -4.58
N HIS A 249 14.97 -13.16 -3.71
CA HIS A 249 16.08 -12.50 -3.05
C HIS A 249 16.00 -12.72 -1.55
N LEU A 250 17.11 -13.20 -0.99
CA LEU A 250 17.29 -13.31 0.46
C LEU A 250 18.05 -12.08 0.95
N HIS A 251 17.33 -11.15 1.58
CA HIS A 251 17.89 -9.93 2.14
C HIS A 251 18.44 -10.20 3.54
N VAL A 252 19.73 -9.91 3.73
CA VAL A 252 20.43 -10.15 5.00
C VAL A 252 21.18 -8.92 5.47
N SER A 253 21.08 -8.65 6.77
CA SER A 253 21.84 -7.60 7.45
C SER A 253 23.28 -8.01 7.77
N LYS A 254 23.47 -9.30 8.05
CA LYS A 254 24.75 -9.92 8.32
C LYS A 254 24.78 -11.25 7.56
N PRO A 255 25.85 -11.56 6.81
CA PRO A 255 25.94 -12.83 6.12
C PRO A 255 25.91 -13.98 7.16
N PRO A 256 25.15 -15.05 6.90
CA PRO A 256 25.03 -16.15 7.84
C PRO A 256 26.38 -16.86 8.02
N LYS A 257 26.70 -17.20 9.27
CA LYS A 257 27.93 -17.95 9.58
C LYS A 257 27.75 -19.42 9.19
N GLU A 258 28.80 -20.03 8.67
CA GLU A 258 28.79 -21.46 8.35
C GLU A 258 28.46 -22.30 9.59
N GLY A 259 27.50 -23.23 9.46
CA GLY A 259 26.99 -24.05 10.57
C GLY A 259 25.83 -23.43 11.35
N SER A 260 25.47 -22.15 11.13
CA SER A 260 24.26 -21.57 11.71
C SER A 260 22.99 -22.10 11.03
N PRO A 261 21.84 -22.20 11.73
CA PRO A 261 20.58 -22.64 11.12
C PRO A 261 20.12 -21.73 9.97
N GLN A 262 20.49 -20.44 10.01
CA GLN A 262 20.27 -19.50 8.90
C GLN A 262 21.04 -19.92 7.63
N HIS A 263 22.29 -20.36 7.78
CA HIS A 263 23.10 -20.85 6.65
C HIS A 263 22.57 -22.17 6.10
N VAL A 264 22.05 -23.04 6.97
CA VAL A 264 21.40 -24.28 6.54
C VAL A 264 20.17 -23.96 5.68
N LEU A 265 19.31 -23.04 6.12
CA LEU A 265 18.15 -22.64 5.31
C LEU A 265 18.56 -22.05 3.96
N LEU A 266 19.58 -21.20 3.93
CA LEU A 266 20.08 -20.62 2.67
C LEU A 266 20.49 -21.72 1.69
N LYS A 267 21.27 -22.70 2.15
CA LYS A 267 21.67 -23.85 1.33
C LYS A 267 20.48 -24.70 0.88
N GLU A 268 19.53 -24.96 1.77
CA GLU A 268 18.33 -25.72 1.43
C GLU A 268 17.47 -24.98 0.39
N LEU A 269 17.34 -23.66 0.47
CA LEU A 269 16.65 -22.85 -0.54
C LEU A 269 17.35 -22.98 -1.90
N GLU A 270 18.67 -22.82 -1.95
CA GLU A 270 19.46 -22.99 -3.18
C GLU A 270 19.30 -24.38 -3.78
N MET A 271 19.31 -25.43 -2.95
CA MET A 271 19.13 -26.81 -3.38
C MET A 271 17.70 -27.10 -3.88
N VAL A 272 16.67 -26.62 -3.18
CA VAL A 272 15.26 -26.79 -3.61
C VAL A 272 15.03 -26.09 -4.94
N ILE A 273 15.52 -24.86 -5.09
CA ILE A 273 15.33 -24.07 -6.31
C ILE A 273 16.09 -24.71 -7.49
N SER A 274 17.36 -25.04 -7.33
CA SER A 274 18.16 -25.67 -8.40
C SER A 274 17.65 -27.05 -8.82
N SER A 275 17.11 -27.85 -7.88
CA SER A 275 16.63 -29.20 -8.18
C SER A 275 15.21 -29.26 -8.73
N GLN A 276 14.30 -28.43 -8.23
CA GLN A 276 12.86 -28.53 -8.55
C GLN A 276 12.36 -27.38 -9.45
N TYR A 277 13.00 -26.22 -9.42
CA TYR A 277 12.52 -25.00 -10.07
C TYR A 277 13.65 -24.23 -10.78
N PRO A 278 14.23 -24.77 -11.87
CA PRO A 278 15.34 -24.15 -12.58
C PRO A 278 15.00 -22.78 -13.20
N ASP A 279 13.72 -22.49 -13.40
CA ASP A 279 13.24 -21.22 -13.93
C ASP A 279 13.34 -20.05 -12.93
N VAL A 280 13.59 -20.34 -11.65
CA VAL A 280 13.64 -19.33 -10.58
C VAL A 280 15.09 -18.94 -10.28
N THR A 281 15.42 -17.67 -10.43
CA THR A 281 16.75 -17.15 -10.08
C THR A 281 16.78 -16.79 -8.60
N PHE A 282 17.69 -17.40 -7.84
CA PHE A 282 17.89 -17.10 -6.42
C PHE A 282 19.16 -16.28 -6.23
N SER A 283 19.10 -15.25 -5.39
CA SER A 283 20.30 -14.51 -4.98
C SER A 283 20.19 -14.00 -3.54
N MET A 284 21.35 -13.84 -2.91
CA MET A 284 21.46 -13.24 -1.57
C MET A 284 21.90 -11.78 -1.71
N VAL A 285 21.12 -10.86 -1.14
CA VAL A 285 21.39 -9.43 -1.13
C VAL A 285 21.80 -9.03 0.29
N HIS A 286 23.03 -8.56 0.44
CA HIS A 286 23.53 -8.10 1.74
C HIS A 286 23.54 -6.57 1.81
N LYS A 287 22.86 -6.04 2.84
CA LYS A 287 22.85 -4.61 3.17
C LYS A 287 23.18 -4.44 4.65
N LYS A 288 24.18 -3.61 4.97
CA LYS A 288 24.47 -3.27 6.37
C LYS A 288 23.40 -2.33 6.91
N ILE A 289 22.99 -2.55 8.15
CA ILE A 289 22.04 -1.68 8.86
C ILE A 289 22.71 -0.32 9.10
N ASN A 290 22.08 0.74 8.62
CA ASN A 290 22.48 2.11 8.90
C ASN A 290 21.65 2.64 10.08
N LEU A 291 22.27 2.82 11.25
CA LEU A 291 21.56 3.33 12.43
C LEU A 291 21.27 4.84 12.37
N ALA A 292 21.87 5.55 11.41
CA ALA A 292 21.63 6.98 11.22
C ALA A 292 20.40 7.27 10.34
N ASP A 293 19.86 6.26 9.64
CA ASP A 293 18.64 6.43 8.85
C ASP A 293 17.41 6.31 9.76
N ASP A 294 16.48 7.26 9.62
CA ASP A 294 15.24 7.27 10.40
C ASP A 294 14.31 6.09 10.04
N THR A 295 14.42 5.57 8.81
CA THR A 295 13.59 4.47 8.29
C THR A 295 14.42 3.24 7.97
N LEU A 296 13.94 2.09 8.43
CA LEU A 296 14.53 0.79 8.13
C LEU A 296 14.04 0.29 6.77
N ALA A 297 14.91 -0.43 6.06
CA ALA A 297 14.60 -0.95 4.74
C ALA A 297 13.75 -2.21 4.79
N TRP A 298 14.06 -3.13 5.70
CA TRP A 298 13.39 -4.42 5.79
C TRP A 298 13.09 -4.76 7.24
N GLU A 299 12.07 -5.59 7.44
CA GLU A 299 11.61 -5.96 8.78
C GLU A 299 12.70 -6.68 9.59
N HIS A 300 13.54 -7.49 8.92
CA HIS A 300 14.64 -8.21 9.57
C HIS A 300 15.69 -7.27 10.20
N GLU A 301 15.78 -6.00 9.78
CA GLU A 301 16.72 -5.04 10.37
C GLU A 301 16.36 -4.75 11.85
N ARG A 302 15.06 -4.73 12.20
CA ARG A 302 14.61 -4.58 13.61
C ARG A 302 15.14 -5.71 14.50
N PHE A 303 15.06 -6.94 14.01
CA PHE A 303 15.59 -8.12 14.69
C PHE A 303 17.12 -8.08 14.77
N GLY A 304 17.78 -7.64 13.70
CA GLY A 304 19.24 -7.51 13.63
C GLY A 304 19.81 -6.51 14.65
N ILE A 305 19.10 -5.42 14.95
CA ILE A 305 19.45 -4.45 16.00
C ILE A 305 19.45 -5.12 17.39
N ARG A 306 18.44 -5.97 17.66
CA ARG A 306 18.33 -6.77 18.89
C ARG A 306 19.22 -8.03 18.88
N ARG A 307 20.13 -8.16 17.90
CA ARG A 307 21.09 -9.28 17.74
C ARG A 307 20.45 -10.65 17.44
N LEU A 308 19.20 -10.69 17.00
CA LEU A 308 18.55 -11.91 16.54
C LEU A 308 18.95 -12.24 15.09
N PRO A 309 19.21 -13.52 14.76
CA PRO A 309 19.47 -13.93 13.38
C PRO A 309 18.19 -13.82 12.54
N ALA A 310 18.15 -12.90 11.58
CA ALA A 310 16.96 -12.59 10.80
C ALA A 310 17.28 -12.25 9.35
N PHE A 311 16.33 -12.54 8.46
CA PHE A 311 16.42 -12.26 7.03
C PHE A 311 15.03 -12.10 6.41
N THR A 312 14.94 -11.33 5.33
CA THR A 312 13.70 -11.14 4.58
C THR A 312 13.79 -11.84 3.24
N LEU A 313 12.79 -12.63 2.91
CA LEU A 313 12.62 -13.21 1.58
C LEU A 313 11.61 -12.36 0.80
N SER A 314 12.03 -11.87 -0.36
CA SER A 314 11.17 -11.11 -1.26
C SER A 314 11.55 -11.36 -2.72
N HIS A 315 10.63 -11.08 -3.65
CA HIS A 315 10.97 -11.11 -5.08
C HIS A 315 11.61 -9.80 -5.57
N LEU A 316 11.74 -8.80 -4.69
CA LEU A 316 12.29 -7.50 -5.02
C LEU A 316 13.81 -7.47 -4.80
N ASP A 317 14.55 -6.91 -5.75
CA ASP A 317 16.00 -6.69 -5.63
C ASP A 317 16.35 -5.63 -4.56
N SER A 318 15.48 -4.63 -4.37
CA SER A 318 15.74 -3.47 -3.54
C SER A 318 14.51 -3.03 -2.76
N HIS A 319 14.72 -2.57 -1.53
CA HIS A 319 13.67 -2.04 -0.66
C HIS A 319 13.08 -0.70 -1.16
N ARG A 320 13.77 -0.03 -2.09
CA ARG A 320 13.34 1.25 -2.69
C ARG A 320 12.43 1.05 -3.92
N ASN A 321 12.15 -0.20 -4.29
CA ASN A 321 11.32 -0.47 -5.45
C ASN A 321 9.90 0.09 -5.23
N ALA A 322 9.39 0.81 -6.22
CA ALA A 322 8.16 1.58 -6.14
C ALA A 322 6.91 0.71 -5.90
N VAL A 323 6.92 -0.54 -6.35
CA VAL A 323 5.83 -1.52 -6.14
C VAL A 323 5.51 -1.68 -4.63
N ARG A 324 6.49 -1.44 -3.77
CA ARG A 324 6.38 -1.63 -2.32
C ARG A 324 5.53 -0.56 -1.61
N SER A 325 5.31 0.59 -2.24
CA SER A 325 4.67 1.75 -1.61
C SER A 325 3.77 2.48 -2.60
N SER A 326 2.92 1.73 -3.31
CA SER A 326 2.06 2.30 -4.34
C SER A 326 0.58 1.98 -4.15
N ILE A 327 -0.28 2.96 -4.44
CA ILE A 327 -1.73 2.76 -4.59
C ILE A 327 -2.10 1.89 -5.79
N MET A 328 -1.17 1.71 -6.74
CA MET A 328 -1.37 0.90 -7.95
C MET A 328 -1.20 -0.61 -7.71
N ASP A 329 -0.74 -1.01 -6.51
CA ASP A 329 -0.58 -2.40 -6.11
C ASP A 329 -1.95 -3.06 -5.82
N MET A 330 -2.58 -3.48 -6.92
CA MET A 330 -3.90 -4.09 -6.98
C MET A 330 -3.82 -5.58 -7.32
N ARG A 331 -4.92 -6.31 -7.07
CA ARG A 331 -5.05 -7.76 -7.28
C ARG A 331 -4.46 -8.33 -8.58
N PRO A 332 -4.59 -7.68 -9.75
CA PRO A 332 -4.02 -8.20 -11.01
C PRO A 332 -2.50 -8.32 -11.04
N HIS A 333 -1.78 -7.61 -10.18
CA HIS A 333 -0.31 -7.67 -10.11
C HIS A 333 0.20 -8.96 -9.46
N VAL A 334 -0.66 -9.69 -8.75
CA VAL A 334 -0.32 -10.96 -8.09
C VAL A 334 -0.65 -12.15 -8.99
N ASP A 335 0.38 -12.88 -9.40
CA ASP A 335 0.24 -14.12 -10.15
C ASP A 335 0.15 -15.31 -9.19
N LEU A 336 -1.05 -15.91 -9.11
CA LEU A 336 -1.33 -17.03 -8.21
C LEU A 336 -0.44 -18.25 -8.46
N ARG A 337 -0.02 -18.51 -9.71
CA ARG A 337 0.83 -19.66 -10.02
C ARG A 337 2.23 -19.45 -9.45
N LYS A 338 2.75 -18.23 -9.58
CA LYS A 338 4.05 -17.85 -9.00
C LYS A 338 3.99 -17.81 -7.48
N LEU A 339 2.91 -17.28 -6.91
CA LEU A 339 2.70 -17.29 -5.46
C LEU A 339 2.61 -18.72 -4.89
N SER A 340 1.90 -19.62 -5.56
CA SER A 340 1.82 -21.04 -5.22
C SER A 340 3.19 -21.71 -5.30
N ARG A 341 3.94 -21.47 -6.38
CA ARG A 341 5.32 -21.96 -6.55
C ARG A 341 6.23 -21.45 -5.44
N ASN A 342 6.21 -20.15 -5.15
CA ASN A 342 7.04 -19.52 -4.13
C ASN A 342 6.69 -20.07 -2.74
N THR A 343 5.40 -20.25 -2.42
CA THR A 343 4.95 -20.89 -1.18
C THR A 343 5.45 -22.33 -1.07
N LYS A 344 5.42 -23.12 -2.16
CA LYS A 344 5.94 -24.50 -2.17
C LYS A 344 7.44 -24.54 -1.89
N ILE A 345 8.22 -23.65 -2.51
CA ILE A 345 9.66 -23.53 -2.30
C ILE A 345 9.96 -23.24 -0.82
N ILE A 346 9.27 -22.26 -0.24
CA ILE A 346 9.48 -21.85 1.16
C ILE A 346 9.07 -22.97 2.12
N ALA A 347 7.92 -23.60 1.89
CA ALA A 347 7.43 -24.70 2.72
C ALA A 347 8.41 -25.87 2.71
N GLU A 348 8.87 -26.29 1.53
CA GLU A 348 9.81 -27.39 1.37
C GLU A 348 11.16 -27.07 2.02
N ALA A 349 11.72 -25.88 1.79
CA ALA A 349 12.99 -25.47 2.41
C ALA A 349 12.89 -25.43 3.94
N LEU A 350 11.81 -24.88 4.51
CA LEU A 350 11.56 -24.89 5.95
C LEU A 350 11.41 -26.31 6.49
N ALA A 351 10.67 -27.19 5.79
CA ALA A 351 10.52 -28.58 6.22
C ALA A 351 11.85 -29.34 6.21
N ARG A 352 12.72 -29.09 5.22
CA ARG A 352 14.06 -29.69 5.18
C ARG A 352 14.91 -29.26 6.36
N VAL A 353 14.87 -28.00 6.76
CA VAL A 353 15.57 -27.50 7.95
C VAL A 353 15.00 -28.10 9.24
N ILE A 354 13.67 -28.13 9.38
CA ILE A 354 13.00 -28.57 10.61
C ILE A 354 13.17 -30.08 10.85
N TYR A 355 13.10 -30.89 9.79
CA TYR A 355 13.17 -32.36 9.87
C TYR A 355 14.51 -32.94 9.45
N ASN A 356 15.48 -32.10 9.07
CA ASN A 356 16.80 -32.49 8.55
C ASN A 356 16.69 -33.52 7.42
N LEU A 357 15.89 -33.19 6.39
CA LEU A 357 15.60 -34.06 5.25
C LEU A 357 16.43 -33.64 4.04
N THR A 358 17.26 -34.55 3.55
CA THR A 358 18.13 -34.28 2.39
C THR A 358 17.47 -34.58 1.04
N GLU A 359 16.49 -35.49 0.96
CA GLU A 359 15.94 -35.93 -0.34
C GLU A 359 14.42 -36.18 -0.38
N LYS A 360 13.73 -36.23 0.77
CA LYS A 360 12.30 -36.54 0.81
C LYS A 360 11.44 -35.28 0.72
N VAL A 361 10.72 -35.14 -0.39
CA VAL A 361 9.62 -34.17 -0.53
C VAL A 361 8.52 -34.54 0.46
N MET A 362 8.34 -33.73 1.50
CA MET A 362 7.39 -33.99 2.60
C MET A 362 5.95 -33.71 2.18
N PHE A 363 5.74 -32.66 1.38
CA PHE A 363 4.40 -32.20 1.00
C PHE A 363 3.93 -32.88 -0.30
N ARG A 364 3.53 -34.16 -0.19
CA ARG A 364 2.88 -34.91 -1.29
C ARG A 364 1.38 -35.04 -1.07
N GLU A 365 0.63 -35.00 -2.17
CA GLU A 365 -0.82 -35.26 -2.31
C GLU A 365 -1.71 -34.51 -1.30
N THR A 366 -1.88 -35.06 -0.09
CA THR A 366 -2.86 -34.55 0.88
C THR A 366 -2.37 -33.33 1.66
N SER A 367 -1.08 -33.01 1.64
CA SER A 367 -0.48 -31.84 2.32
C SER A 367 0.10 -30.81 1.35
N GLN A 368 -0.43 -30.75 0.12
CA GLN A 368 0.03 -29.78 -0.86
C GLN A 368 -0.50 -28.36 -0.53
N VAL A 369 0.24 -27.36 -1.00
CA VAL A 369 -0.19 -25.96 -1.10
C VAL A 369 -1.48 -25.89 -1.92
N GLN A 370 -2.52 -25.25 -1.37
CA GLN A 370 -3.82 -25.10 -2.00
C GLN A 370 -3.92 -23.74 -2.70
N GLU A 371 -3.98 -23.75 -4.03
CA GLU A 371 -4.02 -22.53 -4.84
C GLU A 371 -5.34 -21.77 -4.65
N GLU A 372 -6.45 -22.48 -4.47
CA GLU A 372 -7.77 -21.90 -4.18
C GLU A 372 -7.77 -21.14 -2.85
N GLN A 373 -7.10 -21.69 -1.83
CA GLN A 373 -6.98 -21.04 -0.52
C GLN A 373 -6.14 -19.77 -0.64
N LEU A 374 -4.99 -19.83 -1.32
CA LEU A 374 -4.16 -18.64 -1.60
C LEU A 374 -4.95 -17.58 -2.37
N SER A 375 -5.72 -17.96 -3.39
CA SER A 375 -6.58 -17.02 -4.12
C SER A 375 -7.58 -16.36 -3.18
N SER A 376 -8.34 -17.15 -2.40
CA SER A 376 -9.37 -16.60 -1.51
C SER A 376 -8.81 -15.62 -0.48
N VAL A 377 -7.61 -15.90 0.06
CA VAL A 377 -6.94 -15.02 1.03
C VAL A 377 -6.46 -13.74 0.35
N VAL A 378 -5.83 -13.83 -0.83
CA VAL A 378 -5.37 -12.64 -1.57
C VAL A 378 -6.58 -11.80 -2.01
N ASP A 379 -7.61 -12.42 -2.56
CA ASP A 379 -8.86 -11.76 -2.96
C ASP A 379 -9.46 -11.01 -1.77
N TRP A 380 -9.58 -11.68 -0.61
CA TRP A 380 -10.04 -11.08 0.63
C TRP A 380 -9.17 -9.90 1.09
N LEU A 381 -7.84 -10.05 1.13
CA LEU A 381 -6.92 -8.97 1.51
C LEU A 381 -7.00 -7.77 0.58
N THR A 382 -7.43 -7.96 -0.67
CA THR A 382 -7.64 -6.88 -1.66
C THR A 382 -9.04 -6.28 -1.66
N THR A 383 -9.97 -6.76 -0.82
CA THR A 383 -11.34 -6.18 -0.76
C THR A 383 -11.39 -4.82 -0.09
N GLN A 384 -10.47 -4.54 0.84
CA GLN A 384 -10.42 -3.31 1.60
C GLN A 384 -9.00 -2.75 1.68
N PRO A 385 -8.83 -1.42 1.69
CA PRO A 385 -7.52 -0.79 1.89
C PRO A 385 -6.98 -1.09 3.29
N ARG A 386 -5.67 -1.31 3.39
CA ARG A 386 -4.97 -1.77 4.61
C ARG A 386 -3.89 -0.80 5.08
N ALA A 387 -4.06 0.49 4.83
CA ALA A 387 -3.22 1.50 5.46
C ALA A 387 -3.37 1.41 6.98
N ALA A 388 -2.27 1.58 7.72
CA ALA A 388 -2.32 1.47 9.19
C ALA A 388 -3.30 2.48 9.83
N GLN A 389 -3.59 3.62 9.16
CA GLN A 389 -4.57 4.62 9.60
C GLN A 389 -6.03 4.16 9.46
N LEU A 390 -6.30 3.07 8.74
CA LEU A 390 -7.63 2.50 8.52
C LEU A 390 -7.86 1.24 9.36
N VAL A 391 -6.78 0.56 9.72
CA VAL A 391 -6.82 -0.67 10.51
C VAL A 391 -6.77 -0.35 11.99
N ASP A 392 -7.94 -0.19 12.60
CA ASP A 392 -8.07 -0.08 14.06
C ASP A 392 -8.02 -1.46 14.74
N LYS A 393 -7.96 -1.48 16.07
CA LYS A 393 -7.96 -2.67 16.93
C LYS A 393 -9.12 -3.63 16.68
N ASP A 394 -10.29 -3.10 16.35
CA ASP A 394 -11.54 -3.86 16.12
C ASP A 394 -11.84 -4.01 14.63
N SER A 395 -10.86 -3.76 13.77
CA SER A 395 -11.04 -3.88 12.32
C SER A 395 -11.37 -5.33 11.91
N ILE A 396 -12.11 -5.43 10.81
CA ILE A 396 -12.49 -6.72 10.21
C ILE A 396 -11.24 -7.48 9.76
N VAL A 397 -10.21 -6.79 9.27
CA VAL A 397 -8.93 -7.40 8.87
C VAL A 397 -8.31 -8.16 10.03
N VAL A 398 -8.07 -7.48 11.16
CA VAL A 398 -7.39 -8.05 12.32
C VAL A 398 -8.19 -9.20 12.93
N THR A 399 -9.50 -9.04 13.07
CA THR A 399 -10.38 -10.09 13.62
C THR A 399 -10.43 -11.32 12.72
N THR A 400 -10.43 -11.14 11.40
CA THR A 400 -10.43 -12.25 10.46
C THR A 400 -9.07 -12.95 10.40
N LEU A 401 -7.96 -12.20 10.48
CA LEU A 401 -6.61 -12.79 10.61
C LEU A 401 -6.49 -13.62 11.89
N GLU A 402 -6.99 -13.10 13.02
CA GLU A 402 -7.03 -13.83 14.29
C GLU A 402 -7.86 -15.12 14.18
N TYR A 403 -9.04 -15.05 13.55
CA TYR A 403 -9.87 -16.24 13.31
C TYR A 403 -9.16 -17.28 12.43
N HIS A 404 -8.48 -16.85 11.37
CA HIS A 404 -7.74 -17.75 10.49
C HIS A 404 -6.55 -18.40 11.22
N LEU A 405 -5.77 -17.61 11.96
CA LEU A 405 -4.65 -18.09 12.76
C LEU A 405 -5.12 -19.05 13.85
N SER A 406 -6.18 -18.72 14.61
CA SER A 406 -6.69 -19.55 15.71
C SER A 406 -7.27 -20.89 15.25
N ARG A 407 -7.66 -21.01 13.98
CA ARG A 407 -8.07 -22.29 13.39
C ARG A 407 -6.92 -23.29 13.27
N TYR A 408 -5.69 -22.81 13.06
CA TYR A 408 -4.53 -23.65 12.77
C TYR A 408 -3.46 -23.62 13.87
N LEU A 409 -3.37 -22.54 14.62
CA LEU A 409 -2.36 -22.29 15.64
C LEU A 409 -2.98 -22.32 17.05
N LYS A 410 -2.12 -22.51 18.06
CA LYS A 410 -2.51 -22.43 19.47
C LYS A 410 -2.09 -21.08 20.05
N ASP A 411 -2.79 -20.65 21.09
CA ASP A 411 -2.47 -19.47 21.91
C ASP A 411 -2.28 -18.18 21.10
N VAL A 412 -3.27 -17.84 20.27
CA VAL A 412 -3.22 -16.59 19.48
C VAL A 412 -3.35 -15.38 20.41
N LYS A 413 -2.35 -14.50 20.39
CA LYS A 413 -2.28 -13.28 21.22
C LYS A 413 -2.28 -12.02 20.37
N LYS A 414 -2.86 -10.95 20.91
CA LYS A 414 -2.84 -9.61 20.32
C LYS A 414 -1.85 -8.73 21.06
N HIS A 415 -1.03 -8.02 20.30
CA HIS A 415 -0.10 -7.00 20.80
C HIS A 415 -0.55 -5.64 20.26
N TYR A 416 -0.58 -4.63 21.13
CA TYR A 416 -1.02 -3.29 20.76
C TYR A 416 0.14 -2.30 20.90
N VAL A 417 0.33 -1.50 19.87
CA VAL A 417 1.30 -0.39 19.86
C VAL A 417 0.55 0.92 19.76
N LYS A 418 0.89 1.87 20.61
CA LYS A 418 0.40 3.24 20.52
C LYS A 418 1.60 4.17 20.42
N ALA A 419 1.45 5.26 19.67
CA ALA A 419 2.43 6.33 19.70
C ALA A 419 2.50 6.94 21.11
N ASP A 420 3.69 7.31 21.57
CA ASP A 420 3.85 8.05 22.83
C ASP A 420 3.18 9.43 22.70
N LYS A 421 2.50 9.87 23.75
CA LYS A 421 1.80 11.16 23.79
C LYS A 421 2.76 12.34 23.90
N ARG A 422 3.95 12.13 24.47
CA ARG A 422 4.94 13.21 24.68
C ARG A 422 5.88 13.39 23.51
N ASP A 423 6.30 12.29 22.89
CA ASP A 423 7.21 12.27 21.74
C ASP A 423 6.76 11.19 20.74
N PRO A 424 5.72 11.48 19.92
CA PRO A 424 5.18 10.49 18.99
C PRO A 424 6.13 10.24 17.82
N GLU A 425 6.66 9.01 17.71
CA GLU A 425 7.45 8.58 16.54
C GLU A 425 6.64 8.63 15.22
N PHE A 426 5.32 8.57 15.32
CA PHE A 426 4.40 8.75 14.19
C PHE A 426 3.08 9.35 14.68
N VAL A 427 2.42 10.12 13.80
CA VAL A 427 1.10 10.69 14.04
C VAL A 427 0.21 10.40 12.84
N PHE A 428 -0.99 9.90 13.11
CA PHE A 428 -2.00 9.70 12.08
C PHE A 428 -2.94 10.89 12.00
N TYR A 429 -3.48 11.09 10.81
CA TYR A 429 -4.41 12.17 10.50
C TYR A 429 -5.75 11.57 10.08
N ASP A 430 -6.85 12.20 10.50
CA ASP A 430 -8.20 11.80 10.10
C ASP A 430 -8.59 12.38 8.72
N GLN A 431 -9.83 12.14 8.28
CA GLN A 431 -10.39 12.61 7.00
C GLN A 431 -9.72 12.02 5.74
N LEU A 432 -9.51 10.70 5.73
CA LEU A 432 -8.91 9.99 4.59
C LEU A 432 -9.84 9.87 3.36
N LYS A 433 -11.15 10.04 3.55
CA LYS A 433 -12.16 10.05 2.49
C LYS A 433 -13.03 11.28 2.64
N GLN A 434 -13.22 12.01 1.55
CA GLN A 434 -14.09 13.18 1.48
C GLN A 434 -14.99 13.11 0.24
N THR A 435 -16.20 13.66 0.34
CA THR A 435 -17.10 13.84 -0.79
C THR A 435 -16.88 15.22 -1.40
N MET A 436 -16.58 15.25 -2.70
CA MET A 436 -16.43 16.48 -3.47
C MET A 436 -17.70 16.69 -4.30
N ASN A 437 -18.37 17.83 -4.09
CA ASN A 437 -19.56 18.21 -4.85
C ASN A 437 -19.16 19.20 -5.95
N ALA A 438 -19.58 18.93 -7.18
CA ALA A 438 -19.36 19.80 -8.34
C ALA A 438 -20.64 20.59 -8.65
N TYR A 439 -20.64 21.90 -8.39
CA TYR A 439 -21.77 22.76 -8.74
C TYR A 439 -21.52 23.44 -10.09
N LYS A 440 -22.53 23.41 -10.95
CA LYS A 440 -22.52 24.16 -12.21
C LYS A 440 -22.87 25.61 -11.93
N VAL A 441 -21.89 26.49 -12.08
CA VAL A 441 -22.01 27.92 -11.79
C VAL A 441 -21.86 28.71 -13.09
N LYS A 442 -22.70 29.73 -13.27
CA LYS A 442 -22.56 30.66 -14.41
C LYS A 442 -21.53 31.74 -14.07
N PRO A 443 -20.63 32.10 -15.02
CA PRO A 443 -19.62 33.13 -14.78
C PRO A 443 -20.26 34.50 -14.54
N ALA A 444 -19.62 35.37 -13.74
CA ALA A 444 -20.12 36.72 -13.46
C ALA A 444 -20.33 37.59 -14.71
N VAL A 445 -19.64 37.28 -15.82
CA VAL A 445 -19.82 37.94 -17.11
C VAL A 445 -21.23 37.69 -17.68
N PHE A 446 -21.87 36.57 -17.32
CA PHE A 446 -23.25 36.28 -17.69
C PHE A 446 -24.21 37.33 -17.11
N ASP A 447 -24.02 37.74 -15.86
CA ASP A 447 -24.85 38.76 -15.22
C ASP A 447 -24.67 40.13 -15.88
N LEU A 448 -23.45 40.46 -16.34
CA LEU A 448 -23.19 41.66 -17.12
C LEU A 448 -23.93 41.63 -18.47
N LEU A 449 -23.90 40.48 -19.16
CA LEU A 449 -24.60 40.31 -20.43
C LEU A 449 -26.12 40.41 -20.21
N LEU A 450 -26.64 39.79 -19.14
CA LEU A 450 -28.04 39.91 -18.75
C LEU A 450 -28.42 41.37 -18.46
N ALA A 451 -27.58 42.11 -17.74
CA ALA A 451 -27.80 43.53 -17.48
C ALA A 451 -27.84 44.37 -18.77
N VAL A 452 -26.94 44.10 -19.73
CA VAL A 452 -26.96 44.75 -21.05
C VAL A 452 -28.23 44.41 -21.81
N CYS A 453 -28.67 43.14 -21.81
CA CYS A 453 -29.92 42.72 -22.44
C CYS A 453 -31.15 43.41 -21.81
N ILE A 454 -31.20 43.51 -20.47
CA ILE A 454 -32.27 44.21 -19.75
C ILE A 454 -32.27 45.70 -20.09
N ALA A 455 -31.11 46.35 -20.12
CA ALA A 455 -30.98 47.76 -20.47
C ALA A 455 -31.42 48.01 -21.93
N ALA A 456 -31.02 47.15 -22.86
CA ALA A 456 -31.45 47.23 -24.26
C ALA A 456 -32.97 47.04 -24.40
N TYR A 457 -33.55 46.07 -23.70
CA TYR A 457 -34.99 45.83 -23.69
C TYR A 457 -35.78 47.03 -23.17
N LEU A 458 -35.35 47.61 -22.05
CA LEU A 458 -35.95 48.83 -21.50
C LEU A 458 -35.81 50.02 -22.45
N GLY A 459 -34.66 50.16 -23.11
CA GLY A 459 -34.43 51.18 -24.13
C GLY A 459 -35.37 51.04 -25.33
N VAL A 460 -35.58 49.82 -25.84
CA VAL A 460 -36.52 49.55 -26.94
C VAL A 460 -37.96 49.84 -26.51
N ILE A 461 -38.37 49.46 -25.30
CA ILE A 461 -39.70 49.78 -24.78
C ILE A 461 -39.89 51.29 -24.67
N TYR A 462 -38.91 52.00 -24.11
CA TYR A 462 -38.97 53.45 -23.96
C TYR A 462 -39.13 54.15 -25.32
N LEU A 463 -38.33 53.74 -26.31
CA LEU A 463 -38.43 54.26 -27.68
C LEU A 463 -39.78 53.91 -28.32
N ALA A 464 -40.28 52.69 -28.14
CA ALA A 464 -41.58 52.27 -28.67
C ALA A 464 -42.74 53.10 -28.06
N ILE A 465 -42.69 53.39 -26.76
CA ILE A 465 -43.68 54.26 -26.09
C ILE A 465 -43.57 55.70 -26.61
N GLN A 466 -42.35 56.24 -26.73
CA GLN A 466 -42.16 57.58 -27.28
C GLN A 466 -42.68 57.69 -28.71
N VAL A 467 -42.36 56.73 -29.58
CA VAL A 467 -42.85 56.70 -30.96
C VAL A 467 -44.37 56.61 -31.00
N ASN A 468 -45.01 55.79 -30.17
CA ASN A 468 -46.48 55.73 -30.09
C ASN A 468 -47.14 56.98 -29.48
N SER A 469 -46.41 57.79 -28.73
CA SER A 469 -46.88 59.10 -28.22
C SER A 469 -46.64 60.27 -29.17
N LEU A 470 -45.82 60.06 -30.20
CA LEU A 470 -45.48 61.01 -31.26
C LEU A 470 -46.38 60.86 -32.51
N TRP A 471 -47.25 59.86 -32.52
CA TRP A 471 -48.43 59.71 -33.39
C TRP A 471 -49.69 59.96 -32.57
#